data_AF-A0A671WDS1-F1
#
_entry.id   AF-A0A671WDS1-F1
#
_cell.length_a   1.000
_cell.length_b   1.000
_cell.length_c   1.000
_cell.angle_alpha   90.00
_cell.angle_beta   90.00
_cell.angle_gamma   90.00
#
_symmetry.space_group_name_H-M   'P 1'
#
loop_
_entity.id
_entity.type
_entity.pdbx_description
1 polymer ?
#
loop_
_entity_poly.entity_id
_entity_poly.type
_entity_poly.pdbx_seq_one_letter_code
_entity_poly.pdbx_strand_id
1 'polypeptide(L)'
;NLTAFLPLMELLGCSLVLSVQAFYSASDDVVELNPSNFNREVIQSDSLWLIEFYAPWCGHCQNLTPDWKKAATALKGIVKIGAVDADQHKSLGGQYGVRGFPTIKIFGANKNKPEEYQGGRSSQAIVDGAMNALRSLVKERLSGKSGGSGYSKQQQSGGGGGSKNDVVELTDDNFNKMVLESDDVWLVEFFAPWCGHCKNLEPEWAAAASAVKEQTKGKVRLGAVDATVHQVVSGRYGIRGFPTIKIFRKGEEPEDYQGGRSRGDIIERALDLYSDNAAPPELVEILSEDIMKKTCEDSQLCIIAVLPHILDTGASGRNDYLDVMMKNAEKYKKKMWGWLWTEAGAQMELEASLGIGGFGYPAMAAINTRKMKFALLRGSFSEKGINEFLRELSVGRGSTATFGGGSMPKIHTVEAWDGKDGQLPEEEDYDLSDVDLDDDLEKDEL
;
A
#
# COMPACT_ATOMS: atom_id res chain seq x y z
N ASN A 1 -25.90 -98.64 19.19
CA ASN A 1 -27.24 -98.03 19.32
C ASN A 1 -27.24 -97.21 20.59
N LEU A 2 -27.55 -95.94 20.67
CA LEU A 2 -27.87 -94.82 19.78
C LEU A 2 -28.12 -93.66 20.79
N THR A 3 -27.87 -92.40 20.43
CA THR A 3 -28.48 -91.16 21.00
C THR A 3 -28.25 -90.85 22.50
N ALA A 4 -27.39 -89.91 22.88
CA ALA A 4 -27.57 -88.44 22.85
C ALA A 4 -28.51 -87.90 23.94
N PHE A 5 -28.01 -87.02 24.83
CA PHE A 5 -28.48 -85.64 25.08
C PHE A 5 -27.83 -85.07 26.36
N LEU A 6 -26.98 -84.05 26.18
CA LEU A 6 -26.54 -83.09 27.19
C LEU A 6 -27.65 -82.06 27.45
N PRO A 7 -27.64 -81.39 28.62
CA PRO A 7 -27.92 -79.97 28.66
C PRO A 7 -26.69 -79.22 29.19
N LEU A 8 -26.07 -78.45 28.30
CA LEU A 8 -25.08 -77.44 28.64
C LEU A 8 -25.84 -76.23 29.22
N MET A 9 -25.54 -75.86 30.46
CA MET A 9 -26.08 -74.66 31.11
C MET A 9 -25.35 -73.45 30.53
N GLU A 10 -25.94 -72.78 29.54
CA GLU A 10 -25.39 -71.56 28.93
C GLU A 10 -25.42 -70.40 29.93
N LEU A 11 -24.22 -69.96 30.31
CA LEU A 11 -23.97 -68.67 30.94
C LEU A 11 -24.09 -67.61 29.83
N LEU A 12 -25.25 -66.95 29.75
CA LEU A 12 -25.49 -65.79 28.89
C LEU A 12 -24.69 -64.59 29.40
N GLY A 13 -23.39 -64.57 29.07
CA GLY A 13 -22.58 -63.37 29.09
C GLY A 13 -22.96 -62.52 27.89
N CYS A 14 -23.82 -61.51 28.09
CA CYS A 14 -24.02 -60.42 27.14
C CYS A 14 -22.73 -59.60 27.03
N SER A 15 -21.76 -60.09 26.27
CA SER A 15 -20.69 -59.26 25.73
C SER A 15 -21.30 -58.41 24.62
N LEU A 16 -21.69 -57.19 24.98
CA LEU A 16 -22.03 -56.11 24.06
C LEU A 16 -20.75 -55.77 23.27
N VAL A 17 -20.55 -56.44 22.14
CA VAL A 17 -19.54 -56.05 21.16
C VAL A 17 -20.06 -54.76 20.53
N LEU A 18 -19.63 -53.61 21.06
CA LEU A 18 -19.77 -52.33 20.40
C LEU A 18 -18.90 -52.38 19.13
N SER A 19 -19.49 -52.83 18.02
CA SER A 19 -18.88 -52.71 16.71
C SER A 19 -18.87 -51.23 16.33
N VAL A 20 -17.73 -50.56 16.53
CA VAL A 20 -17.48 -49.23 15.98
C VAL A 20 -17.47 -49.36 14.46
N GLN A 21 -18.55 -48.94 13.80
CA GLN A 21 -18.61 -48.92 12.34
C GLN A 21 -17.80 -47.72 11.83
N ALA A 22 -16.61 -47.99 11.29
CA ALA A 22 -15.86 -47.01 10.51
C ALA A 22 -16.66 -46.65 9.25
N PHE A 23 -16.77 -45.37 8.92
CA PHE A 23 -17.50 -44.89 7.73
C PHE A 23 -16.78 -45.27 6.43
N TYR A 24 -15.45 -45.33 6.51
CA TYR A 24 -14.55 -45.64 5.42
C TYR A 24 -13.76 -46.91 5.75
N SER A 25 -13.26 -47.55 4.72
CA SER A 25 -12.54 -48.82 4.81
C SER A 25 -11.47 -48.88 3.72
N ALA A 26 -10.50 -49.78 3.87
CA ALA A 26 -9.44 -49.97 2.87
C ALA A 26 -9.95 -50.40 1.47
N SER A 27 -11.20 -50.84 1.34
CA SER A 27 -11.84 -51.14 0.06
C SER A 27 -12.48 -49.94 -0.63
N ASP A 28 -12.63 -48.81 0.07
CA ASP A 28 -13.16 -47.57 -0.50
C ASP A 28 -12.03 -46.77 -1.18
N ASP A 29 -12.38 -45.95 -2.17
CA ASP A 29 -11.43 -45.02 -2.81
C ASP A 29 -11.17 -43.74 -1.98
N VAL A 30 -11.70 -43.69 -0.74
CA VAL A 30 -11.51 -42.60 0.23
C VAL A 30 -10.30 -42.90 1.10
N VAL A 31 -9.34 -41.98 1.16
CA VAL A 31 -8.15 -42.13 2.00
C VAL A 31 -8.47 -41.68 3.43
N GLU A 32 -8.34 -42.59 4.39
CA GLU A 32 -8.44 -42.23 5.81
C GLU A 32 -7.19 -41.47 6.27
N LEU A 33 -7.44 -40.27 6.80
CA LEU A 33 -6.43 -39.32 7.21
C LEU A 33 -6.51 -39.10 8.72
N ASN A 34 -5.35 -39.09 9.35
CA ASN A 34 -5.17 -38.90 10.78
C ASN A 34 -3.87 -38.11 11.03
N PRO A 35 -3.60 -37.65 12.26
CA PRO A 35 -2.42 -36.82 12.54
C PRO A 35 -1.08 -37.42 12.12
N SER A 36 -0.96 -38.76 12.05
CA SER A 36 0.30 -39.44 11.71
C SER A 36 0.59 -39.47 10.20
N ASN A 37 -0.43 -39.40 9.34
CA ASN A 37 -0.26 -39.47 7.89
C ASN A 37 -0.63 -38.17 7.16
N PHE A 38 -1.41 -37.27 7.77
CA PHE A 38 -1.95 -36.08 7.11
C PHE A 38 -0.87 -35.22 6.45
N ASN A 39 0.24 -34.97 7.14
CA ASN A 39 1.32 -34.16 6.60
C ASN A 39 1.93 -34.79 5.34
N ARG A 40 2.21 -36.09 5.37
CA ARG A 40 2.81 -36.82 4.25
C ARG A 40 1.85 -36.95 3.07
N GLU A 41 0.61 -37.34 3.33
CA GLU A 41 -0.37 -37.64 2.28
C GLU A 41 -0.94 -36.36 1.65
N VAL A 42 -1.16 -35.31 2.45
CA VAL A 42 -1.86 -34.09 2.02
C VAL A 42 -0.91 -32.92 1.81
N ILE A 43 -0.15 -32.55 2.85
CA ILE A 43 0.63 -31.30 2.85
C ILE A 43 1.84 -31.40 1.91
N GLN A 44 2.52 -32.53 1.90
CA GLN A 44 3.67 -32.78 1.03
C GLN A 44 3.27 -33.26 -0.38
N SER A 45 1.97 -33.34 -0.67
CA SER A 45 1.46 -33.87 -1.93
C SER A 45 1.21 -32.78 -2.96
N ASP A 46 1.65 -33.01 -4.19
CA ASP A 46 1.30 -32.19 -5.35
C ASP A 46 -0.12 -32.47 -5.88
N SER A 47 -0.87 -33.40 -5.31
CA SER A 47 -2.25 -33.66 -5.75
C SER A 47 -3.22 -32.62 -5.22
N LEU A 48 -4.32 -32.37 -5.94
CA LEU A 48 -5.48 -31.70 -5.34
C LEU A 48 -6.14 -32.65 -4.34
N TRP A 49 -6.46 -32.17 -3.15
CA TRP A 49 -7.11 -32.96 -2.11
C TRP A 49 -8.45 -32.35 -1.72
N LEU A 50 -9.50 -33.16 -1.65
CA LEU A 50 -10.78 -32.81 -1.03
C LEU A 50 -10.93 -33.69 0.22
N ILE A 51 -11.07 -33.05 1.38
CA ILE A 51 -11.04 -33.73 2.68
C ILE A 51 -12.32 -33.41 3.44
N GLU A 52 -13.08 -34.46 3.78
CA GLU A 52 -14.20 -34.37 4.70
C GLU A 52 -13.68 -34.49 6.15
N PHE A 53 -14.06 -33.54 6.99
CA PHE A 53 -13.92 -33.64 8.44
C PHE A 53 -15.29 -34.02 9.02
N TYR A 54 -15.36 -35.21 9.63
CA TYR A 54 -16.61 -35.81 10.09
C TYR A 54 -16.55 -36.28 11.55
N ALA A 55 -17.70 -36.72 12.06
CA ALA A 55 -17.82 -37.41 13.34
C ALA A 55 -18.74 -38.64 13.18
N PRO A 56 -18.42 -39.82 13.76
CA PRO A 56 -19.19 -41.05 13.55
C PRO A 56 -20.65 -40.99 14.03
N TRP A 57 -20.93 -40.17 15.05
CA TRP A 57 -22.27 -39.97 15.61
C TRP A 57 -23.12 -38.95 14.81
N CYS A 58 -22.55 -38.27 13.82
CA CYS A 58 -23.24 -37.21 13.09
C CYS A 58 -24.09 -37.78 11.94
N GLY A 59 -25.41 -37.67 12.06
CA GLY A 59 -26.35 -38.12 11.01
C GLY A 59 -26.14 -37.45 9.64
N HIS A 60 -25.70 -36.19 9.61
CA HIS A 60 -25.37 -35.52 8.34
C HIS A 60 -24.11 -36.09 7.66
N CYS A 61 -23.15 -36.60 8.44
CA CYS A 61 -21.98 -37.29 7.90
C CYS A 61 -22.34 -38.67 7.37
N GLN A 62 -23.20 -39.40 8.11
CA GLN A 62 -23.75 -40.69 7.67
C GLN A 62 -24.48 -40.55 6.33
N ASN A 63 -25.28 -39.49 6.17
CA ASN A 63 -26.00 -39.20 4.91
C ASN A 63 -25.06 -38.81 3.75
N LEU A 64 -23.92 -38.17 4.05
CA LEU A 64 -22.93 -37.78 3.03
C LEU A 64 -22.08 -38.97 2.57
N THR A 65 -21.83 -39.95 3.45
CA THR A 65 -20.92 -41.07 3.21
C THR A 65 -21.13 -41.79 1.85
N PRO A 66 -22.37 -42.13 1.41
CA PRO A 66 -22.57 -42.79 0.12
C PRO A 66 -22.17 -41.93 -1.08
N ASP A 67 -22.46 -40.63 -1.03
CA ASP A 67 -22.13 -39.69 -2.09
C ASP A 67 -20.63 -39.36 -2.10
N TRP A 68 -20.00 -39.29 -0.92
CA TRP A 68 -18.56 -39.10 -0.76
C TRP A 68 -17.77 -40.27 -1.37
N LYS A 69 -18.20 -41.51 -1.11
CA LYS A 69 -17.60 -42.72 -1.71
C LYS A 69 -17.76 -42.74 -3.23
N LYS A 70 -18.96 -42.43 -3.75
CA LYS A 70 -19.18 -42.35 -5.21
C LYS A 70 -18.30 -41.28 -5.86
N ALA A 71 -18.17 -40.11 -5.24
CA ALA A 71 -17.30 -39.05 -5.73
C ALA A 71 -15.82 -39.47 -5.71
N ALA A 72 -15.37 -40.16 -4.66
CA ALA A 72 -14.02 -40.71 -4.58
C ALA A 72 -13.70 -41.70 -5.71
N THR A 73 -14.64 -42.62 -6.00
CA THR A 73 -14.49 -43.56 -7.11
C THR A 73 -14.48 -42.85 -8.47
N ALA A 74 -15.35 -41.86 -8.67
CA ALA A 74 -15.41 -41.10 -9.93
C ALA A 74 -14.16 -40.23 -10.17
N LEU A 75 -13.54 -39.70 -9.12
CA LEU A 75 -12.36 -38.84 -9.18
C LEU A 75 -11.04 -39.62 -9.06
N LYS A 76 -11.10 -40.95 -8.97
CA LYS A 76 -9.93 -41.80 -8.77
C LYS A 76 -8.86 -41.53 -9.84
N GLY A 77 -7.66 -41.20 -9.37
CA GLY A 77 -6.51 -40.87 -10.23
C GLY A 77 -6.49 -39.43 -10.75
N ILE A 78 -7.54 -38.64 -10.49
CA ILE A 78 -7.65 -37.24 -10.92
C ILE A 78 -7.52 -36.29 -9.72
N VAL A 79 -8.34 -36.52 -8.69
CA VAL A 79 -8.34 -35.74 -7.42
C VAL A 79 -8.34 -36.72 -6.25
N LYS A 80 -7.56 -36.44 -5.22
CA LYS A 80 -7.52 -37.27 -4.02
C LYS A 80 -8.66 -36.91 -3.08
N ILE A 81 -9.45 -37.91 -2.68
CA ILE A 81 -10.53 -37.75 -1.71
C ILE A 81 -10.09 -38.38 -0.40
N GLY A 82 -10.18 -37.61 0.69
CA GLY A 82 -9.83 -38.05 2.02
C GLY A 82 -10.94 -37.81 3.04
N ALA A 83 -10.82 -38.46 4.18
CA ALA A 83 -11.70 -38.26 5.32
C ALA A 83 -10.91 -38.26 6.64
N VAL A 84 -11.28 -37.36 7.54
CA VAL A 84 -10.69 -37.21 8.88
C VAL A 84 -11.81 -37.33 9.91
N ASP A 85 -11.70 -38.29 10.82
CA ASP A 85 -12.51 -38.30 12.03
C ASP A 85 -12.03 -37.18 12.96
N ALA A 86 -12.72 -36.05 12.90
CA ALA A 86 -12.37 -34.86 13.67
C ALA A 86 -12.98 -34.86 15.07
N ASP A 87 -13.83 -35.83 15.41
CA ASP A 87 -14.25 -36.07 16.79
C ASP A 87 -13.17 -36.86 17.55
N GLN A 88 -12.53 -37.83 16.90
CA GLN A 88 -11.37 -38.53 17.43
C GLN A 88 -10.11 -37.65 17.38
N HIS A 89 -9.91 -36.88 16.30
CA HIS A 89 -8.73 -36.05 16.08
C HIS A 89 -9.03 -34.55 16.12
N LYS A 90 -9.55 -34.09 17.27
CA LYS A 90 -9.99 -32.70 17.49
C LYS A 90 -8.92 -31.65 17.21
N SER A 91 -7.65 -31.95 17.48
CA SER A 91 -6.54 -31.04 17.19
C SER A 91 -6.36 -30.81 15.69
N LEU A 92 -6.48 -31.86 14.87
CA LEU A 92 -6.36 -31.79 13.42
C LEU A 92 -7.57 -31.08 12.80
N GLY A 93 -8.78 -31.37 13.26
CA GLY A 93 -9.98 -30.62 12.85
C GLY A 93 -9.92 -29.14 13.27
N GLY A 94 -9.48 -28.88 14.50
CA GLY A 94 -9.31 -27.53 15.04
C GLY A 94 -8.28 -26.70 14.27
N GLN A 95 -7.17 -27.31 13.83
CA GLN A 95 -6.13 -26.66 13.02
C GLN A 95 -6.70 -26.03 11.75
N TYR A 96 -7.70 -26.67 11.13
CA TYR A 96 -8.35 -26.16 9.92
C TYR A 96 -9.65 -25.40 10.21
N GLY A 97 -9.94 -25.10 11.48
CA GLY A 97 -11.13 -24.33 11.87
C GLY A 97 -12.44 -25.08 11.68
N VAL A 98 -12.45 -26.40 11.79
CA VAL A 98 -13.68 -27.21 11.74
C VAL A 98 -14.51 -26.95 12.99
N ARG A 99 -15.70 -26.37 12.83
CA ARG A 99 -16.60 -25.99 13.92
C ARG A 99 -17.90 -26.79 13.96
N GLY A 100 -18.12 -27.64 12.97
CA GLY A 100 -19.30 -28.49 12.84
C GLY A 100 -19.04 -29.58 11.82
N PHE A 101 -19.94 -30.56 11.75
CA PHE A 101 -19.76 -31.74 10.89
C PHE A 101 -20.96 -31.97 9.97
N PRO A 102 -20.75 -32.46 8.75
CA PRO A 102 -19.46 -32.55 8.07
C PRO A 102 -19.01 -31.18 7.55
N THR A 103 -17.69 -30.92 7.55
CA THR A 103 -17.06 -29.79 6.86
C THR A 103 -16.11 -30.35 5.81
N ILE A 104 -16.21 -29.86 4.57
CA ILE A 104 -15.35 -30.30 3.47
C ILE A 104 -14.36 -29.19 3.12
N LYS A 105 -13.07 -29.54 2.97
CA LYS A 105 -12.04 -28.59 2.54
C LYS A 105 -11.27 -29.05 1.32
N ILE A 106 -10.87 -28.08 0.52
CA ILE A 106 -10.11 -28.22 -0.72
C ILE A 106 -8.69 -27.73 -0.48
N PHE A 107 -7.73 -28.64 -0.63
CA PHE A 107 -6.31 -28.41 -0.47
C PHE A 107 -5.66 -28.30 -1.87
N GLY A 108 -5.64 -27.05 -2.38
CA GLY A 108 -5.13 -26.64 -3.69
C GLY A 108 -3.60 -26.58 -3.79
N ALA A 109 -3.06 -25.64 -4.57
CA ALA A 109 -1.61 -25.48 -4.74
C ALA A 109 -0.94 -25.13 -3.40
N ASN A 110 -1.53 -24.17 -2.68
CA ASN A 110 -1.12 -23.83 -1.33
C ASN A 110 -1.85 -24.72 -0.30
N LYS A 111 -1.15 -25.75 0.16
CA LYS A 111 -1.67 -26.70 1.17
C LYS A 111 -1.91 -26.08 2.54
N ASN A 112 -1.33 -24.92 2.81
CA ASN A 112 -1.45 -24.23 4.10
C ASN A 112 -2.67 -23.30 4.17
N LYS A 113 -3.36 -23.03 3.06
CA LYS A 113 -4.59 -22.22 2.99
C LYS A 113 -5.71 -23.00 2.30
N PRO A 114 -6.22 -24.10 2.91
CA PRO A 114 -7.29 -24.88 2.31
C PRO A 114 -8.61 -24.10 2.30
N GLU A 115 -9.31 -24.15 1.17
CA GLU A 115 -10.59 -23.49 0.98
C GLU A 115 -11.73 -24.39 1.48
N GLU A 116 -12.79 -23.81 2.03
CA GLU A 116 -13.96 -24.60 2.42
C GLU A 116 -14.91 -24.80 1.24
N TYR A 117 -15.30 -26.04 0.99
CA TYR A 117 -16.27 -26.37 -0.05
C TYR A 117 -17.69 -26.07 0.42
N GLN A 118 -18.34 -25.11 -0.24
CA GLN A 118 -19.70 -24.66 0.07
C GLN A 118 -20.75 -25.17 -0.93
N GLY A 119 -20.38 -26.10 -1.82
CA GLY A 119 -21.28 -26.63 -2.84
C GLY A 119 -22.25 -27.69 -2.31
N GLY A 120 -23.07 -28.23 -3.22
CA GLY A 120 -24.02 -29.30 -2.90
C GLY A 120 -23.32 -30.57 -2.43
N ARG A 121 -24.01 -31.38 -1.61
CA ARG A 121 -23.46 -32.59 -0.98
C ARG A 121 -23.73 -33.89 -1.75
N SER A 122 -24.30 -33.80 -2.95
CA SER A 122 -24.47 -34.96 -3.84
C SER A 122 -23.16 -35.31 -4.53
N SER A 123 -23.00 -36.57 -4.94
CA SER A 123 -21.77 -37.02 -5.63
C SER A 123 -21.46 -36.17 -6.87
N GLN A 124 -22.49 -35.78 -7.64
CA GLN A 124 -22.34 -34.93 -8.83
C GLN A 124 -21.81 -33.54 -8.47
N ALA A 125 -22.39 -32.88 -7.46
CA ALA A 125 -21.97 -31.54 -7.05
C ALA A 125 -20.54 -31.53 -6.50
N ILE A 126 -20.14 -32.58 -5.78
CA ILE A 126 -18.77 -32.76 -5.25
C ILE A 126 -17.79 -32.95 -6.41
N VAL A 127 -18.12 -33.79 -7.39
CA VAL A 127 -17.29 -33.98 -8.60
C VAL A 127 -17.13 -32.67 -9.37
N ASP A 128 -18.21 -31.92 -9.59
CA ASP A 128 -18.16 -30.64 -10.29
C ASP A 128 -17.30 -29.61 -9.53
N GLY A 129 -17.43 -29.57 -8.20
CA GLY A 129 -16.59 -28.76 -7.31
C GLY A 129 -15.10 -29.11 -7.42
N ALA A 130 -14.78 -30.40 -7.37
CA ALA A 130 -13.43 -30.91 -7.48
C ALA A 130 -12.80 -30.58 -8.85
N MET A 131 -13.56 -30.75 -9.93
CA MET A 131 -13.11 -30.43 -11.29
C MET A 131 -12.87 -28.93 -11.49
N ASN A 132 -13.69 -28.07 -10.88
CA ASN A 132 -13.46 -26.62 -10.89
C ASN A 132 -12.21 -26.23 -10.10
N ALA A 133 -12.02 -26.79 -8.91
CA ALA A 133 -10.79 -26.57 -8.13
C ALA A 133 -9.54 -27.09 -8.87
N LEU A 134 -9.65 -28.22 -9.59
CA LEU A 134 -8.56 -28.76 -10.40
C LEU A 134 -8.20 -27.84 -11.57
N ARG A 135 -9.20 -27.28 -12.27
CA ARG A 135 -8.96 -26.29 -13.33
C ARG A 135 -8.21 -25.06 -12.78
N SER A 136 -8.59 -24.58 -11.60
CA SER A 136 -7.90 -23.47 -10.93
C SER A 136 -6.46 -23.84 -10.59
N LEU A 137 -6.22 -25.03 -10.04
CA LEU A 137 -4.88 -25.54 -9.72
C LEU A 137 -4.00 -25.64 -10.97
N VAL A 138 -4.52 -26.17 -12.08
CA VAL A 138 -3.80 -26.26 -13.35
C VAL A 138 -3.46 -24.87 -13.90
N LYS A 139 -4.40 -23.92 -13.82
CA LYS A 139 -4.18 -22.53 -14.25
C LYS A 139 -3.10 -21.84 -13.41
N GLU A 140 -3.10 -22.04 -12.09
CA GLU A 140 -2.07 -21.50 -11.20
C GLU A 140 -0.68 -22.02 -11.57
N ARG A 141 -0.55 -23.34 -11.80
CA ARG A 141 0.71 -23.97 -12.22
C ARG A 141 1.21 -23.47 -13.58
N LEU A 142 0.32 -23.34 -14.56
CA LEU A 142 0.67 -22.82 -15.89
C LEU A 142 1.15 -21.37 -15.85
N SER A 143 0.70 -20.59 -14.86
CA SER A 143 1.09 -19.19 -14.72
C SER A 143 2.47 -18.96 -14.08
N GLY A 144 3.21 -20.02 -13.70
CA GLY A 144 4.55 -19.91 -13.12
C GLY A 144 4.61 -19.23 -11.74
N LYS A 145 3.45 -18.85 -11.18
CA LYS A 145 3.31 -18.40 -9.80
C LYS A 145 3.38 -19.61 -8.88
N SER A 146 4.53 -19.81 -8.24
CA SER A 146 4.53 -20.51 -6.95
C SER A 146 3.68 -19.68 -5.98
N GLY A 147 2.50 -20.20 -5.64
CA GLY A 147 1.68 -19.83 -4.49
C GLY A 147 1.45 -18.33 -4.30
N GLY A 148 0.68 -17.70 -5.19
CA GLY A 148 0.37 -16.28 -5.13
C GLY A 148 -0.93 -15.94 -5.84
N SER A 149 -2.05 -16.20 -5.17
CA SER A 149 -3.43 -16.11 -5.62
C SER A 149 -3.71 -14.99 -6.62
N GLY A 150 -4.23 -15.36 -7.79
CA GLY A 150 -5.10 -14.51 -8.60
C GLY A 150 -6.54 -14.91 -8.34
N TYR A 151 -7.30 -14.06 -7.67
CA TYR A 151 -8.75 -14.20 -7.52
C TYR A 151 -9.42 -13.79 -8.85
N SER A 152 -10.09 -14.72 -9.53
CA SER A 152 -11.10 -14.39 -10.55
C SER A 152 -12.47 -14.85 -10.05
N LYS A 153 -13.30 -13.85 -9.77
CA LYS A 153 -14.69 -13.88 -9.29
C LYS A 153 -15.64 -14.10 -10.47
N GLN A 154 -16.67 -14.95 -10.32
CA GLN A 154 -17.95 -14.87 -11.06
C GLN A 154 -18.94 -15.90 -10.46
N GLN A 155 -20.22 -15.66 -10.16
CA GLN A 155 -21.11 -14.48 -10.13
C GLN A 155 -22.42 -14.92 -9.44
N GLN A 156 -23.12 -13.99 -8.79
CA GLN A 156 -24.50 -13.74 -9.20
C GLN A 156 -24.80 -12.24 -9.14
N SER A 157 -25.11 -11.73 -10.34
CA SER A 157 -25.74 -10.48 -10.78
C SER A 157 -25.94 -9.30 -9.81
N GLY A 158 -25.45 -8.13 -10.23
CA GLY A 158 -25.87 -6.84 -9.69
C GLY A 158 -24.91 -5.67 -9.97
N GLY A 159 -24.76 -5.27 -11.24
CA GLY A 159 -24.44 -3.90 -11.68
C GLY A 159 -23.16 -3.19 -11.18
N GLY A 160 -22.14 -3.14 -12.06
CA GLY A 160 -21.33 -1.93 -12.31
C GLY A 160 -20.31 -1.47 -11.26
N GLY A 161 -19.01 -1.65 -11.57
CA GLY A 161 -17.91 -0.92 -10.92
C GLY A 161 -16.75 -1.84 -10.54
N GLY A 162 -15.64 -1.75 -11.28
CA GLY A 162 -14.41 -2.49 -10.98
C GLY A 162 -13.88 -2.13 -9.59
N SER A 163 -13.44 -3.12 -8.82
CA SER A 163 -12.74 -2.89 -7.55
C SER A 163 -11.40 -3.60 -7.60
N LYS A 164 -10.36 -2.81 -7.83
CA LYS A 164 -9.03 -3.04 -7.26
C LYS A 164 -9.20 -2.70 -5.78
N ASN A 165 -9.17 -3.68 -4.89
CA ASN A 165 -9.11 -3.39 -3.46
C ASN A 165 -7.64 -3.05 -3.13
N ASP A 166 -7.36 -1.80 -2.79
CA ASP A 166 -5.99 -1.32 -2.50
C ASP A 166 -5.53 -1.59 -1.05
N VAL A 167 -6.36 -2.26 -0.24
CA VAL A 167 -5.98 -2.75 1.09
C VAL A 167 -4.95 -3.85 0.96
N VAL A 168 -3.83 -3.71 1.66
CA VAL A 168 -2.75 -4.70 1.65
C VAL A 168 -2.97 -5.75 2.74
N GLU A 169 -3.03 -7.02 2.36
CA GLU A 169 -3.06 -8.13 3.32
C GLU A 169 -1.69 -8.28 4.01
N LEU A 170 -1.69 -8.11 5.32
CA LEU A 170 -0.51 -8.20 6.16
C LEU A 170 -0.56 -9.48 7.00
N THR A 171 0.58 -10.15 7.08
CA THR A 171 0.76 -11.47 7.70
C THR A 171 1.99 -11.46 8.59
N ASP A 172 2.14 -12.45 9.46
CA ASP A 172 3.32 -12.58 10.31
C ASP A 172 4.64 -12.58 9.52
N ASP A 173 4.64 -13.12 8.30
CA ASP A 173 5.83 -13.26 7.44
C ASP A 173 6.21 -11.97 6.73
N ASN A 174 5.23 -11.10 6.43
CA ASN A 174 5.46 -9.93 5.57
C ASN A 174 5.43 -8.60 6.33
N PHE A 175 4.94 -8.58 7.57
CA PHE A 175 4.68 -7.36 8.32
C PHE A 175 5.95 -6.53 8.53
N ASN A 176 7.04 -7.18 8.96
CA ASN A 176 8.31 -6.47 9.22
C ASN A 176 8.80 -5.75 7.95
N LYS A 177 8.90 -6.48 6.84
CA LYS A 177 9.40 -5.95 5.56
C LYS A 177 8.47 -4.88 4.98
N MET A 178 7.16 -5.09 5.03
CA MET A 178 6.21 -4.17 4.39
C MET A 178 5.89 -2.94 5.23
N VAL A 179 5.83 -3.07 6.56
CA VAL A 179 5.37 -2.00 7.45
C VAL A 179 6.55 -1.36 8.18
N LEU A 180 7.40 -2.16 8.83
CA LEU A 180 8.45 -1.63 9.73
C LEU A 180 9.68 -1.11 8.98
N GLU A 181 10.03 -1.72 7.85
CA GLU A 181 11.14 -1.29 6.99
C GLU A 181 10.73 -0.25 5.94
N SER A 182 9.43 0.06 5.85
CA SER A 182 8.86 1.01 4.90
C SER A 182 9.11 2.47 5.30
N ASP A 183 9.42 3.32 4.32
CA ASP A 183 9.44 4.78 4.50
C ASP A 183 8.03 5.40 4.43
N ASP A 184 7.03 4.65 3.95
CA ASP A 184 5.63 5.07 3.90
C ASP A 184 4.95 4.90 5.28
N VAL A 185 3.92 5.71 5.54
CA VAL A 185 3.09 5.60 6.74
C VAL A 185 2.04 4.52 6.55
N TRP A 186 1.81 3.70 7.57
CA TRP A 186 0.84 2.61 7.51
C TRP A 186 -0.26 2.77 8.56
N LEU A 187 -1.50 2.68 8.12
CA LEU A 187 -2.63 2.40 9.00
C LEU A 187 -2.97 0.91 8.84
N VAL A 188 -2.94 0.16 9.94
CA VAL A 188 -3.21 -1.29 9.91
C VAL A 188 -4.41 -1.61 10.78
N GLU A 189 -5.42 -2.20 10.15
CA GLU A 189 -6.55 -2.80 10.84
C GLU A 189 -6.21 -4.22 11.28
N PHE A 190 -6.36 -4.51 12.58
CA PHE A 190 -6.37 -5.86 13.13
C PHE A 190 -7.83 -6.28 13.33
N PHE A 191 -8.25 -7.30 12.58
CA PHE A 191 -9.66 -7.71 12.50
C PHE A 191 -9.85 -9.21 12.76
N ALA A 192 -11.12 -9.60 12.93
CA ALA A 192 -11.54 -11.00 12.97
C ALA A 192 -12.70 -11.23 11.98
N PRO A 193 -12.66 -12.28 11.14
CA PRO A 193 -13.66 -12.48 10.07
C PRO A 193 -15.10 -12.66 10.55
N TRP A 194 -15.29 -13.07 11.81
CA TRP A 194 -16.60 -13.28 12.43
C TRP A 194 -17.12 -12.05 13.18
N CYS A 195 -16.32 -11.00 13.34
CA CYS A 195 -16.70 -9.81 14.09
C CYS A 195 -17.60 -8.89 13.26
N GLY A 196 -18.82 -8.63 13.74
CA GLY A 196 -19.79 -7.76 13.05
C GLY A 196 -19.27 -6.33 12.84
N HIS A 197 -18.55 -5.76 13.81
CA HIS A 197 -17.95 -4.43 13.65
C HIS A 197 -16.84 -4.38 12.59
N CYS A 198 -16.10 -5.48 12.39
CA CYS A 198 -15.09 -5.57 11.33
C CYS A 198 -15.76 -5.63 9.95
N LYS A 199 -16.81 -6.43 9.82
CA LYS A 199 -17.59 -6.52 8.57
C LYS A 199 -18.21 -5.18 8.16
N ASN A 200 -18.58 -4.35 9.13
CA ASN A 200 -19.10 -3.01 8.86
C ASN A 200 -17.99 -2.02 8.46
N LEU A 201 -16.76 -2.21 8.97
CA LEU A 201 -15.61 -1.36 8.65
C LEU A 201 -14.98 -1.71 7.30
N GLU A 202 -14.95 -3.00 6.93
CA GLU A 202 -14.34 -3.50 5.69
C GLU A 202 -14.66 -2.67 4.42
N PRO A 203 -15.92 -2.33 4.10
CA PRO A 203 -16.21 -1.52 2.91
C PRO A 203 -15.69 -0.07 3.02
N GLU A 204 -15.75 0.53 4.21
CA GLU A 204 -15.24 1.88 4.46
C GLU A 204 -13.70 1.90 4.38
N TRP A 205 -13.04 0.89 4.93
CA TRP A 205 -11.58 0.69 4.91
C TRP A 205 -11.07 0.50 3.49
N ALA A 206 -11.73 -0.36 2.70
CA ALA A 206 -11.37 -0.59 1.30
C ALA A 206 -11.51 0.67 0.44
N ALA A 207 -12.61 1.40 0.60
CA ALA A 207 -12.82 2.65 -0.12
C ALA A 207 -11.81 3.74 0.30
N ALA A 208 -11.49 3.82 1.60
CA ALA A 208 -10.46 4.72 2.09
C ALA A 208 -9.08 4.35 1.54
N ALA A 209 -8.73 3.06 1.46
CA ALA A 209 -7.42 2.62 0.97
C ALA A 209 -7.13 3.08 -0.46
N SER A 210 -8.11 2.96 -1.36
CA SER A 210 -7.98 3.45 -2.73
C SER A 210 -7.84 4.97 -2.80
N ALA A 211 -8.70 5.70 -2.07
CA ALA A 211 -8.66 7.17 -2.06
C ALA A 211 -7.35 7.71 -1.46
N VAL A 212 -6.87 7.12 -0.37
CA VAL A 212 -5.62 7.50 0.30
C VAL A 212 -4.43 7.20 -0.59
N LYS A 213 -4.38 6.01 -1.22
CA LYS A 213 -3.29 5.65 -2.14
C LYS A 213 -3.20 6.61 -3.30
N GLU A 214 -4.33 7.01 -3.89
CA GLU A 214 -4.37 8.00 -4.96
C GLU A 214 -3.90 9.38 -4.50
N GLN A 215 -4.47 9.90 -3.41
CA GLN A 215 -4.20 11.27 -2.94
C GLN A 215 -2.79 11.45 -2.35
N THR A 216 -2.22 10.39 -1.77
CA THR A 216 -0.87 10.42 -1.18
C THR A 216 0.19 9.81 -2.09
N LYS A 217 -0.17 9.45 -3.33
CA LYS A 217 0.71 8.72 -4.28
C LYS A 217 1.36 7.47 -3.66
N GLY A 218 0.64 6.80 -2.77
CA GLY A 218 1.07 5.59 -2.06
C GLY A 218 1.95 5.84 -0.82
N LYS A 219 2.18 7.09 -0.41
CA LYS A 219 2.96 7.44 0.78
C LYS A 219 2.25 7.18 2.10
N VAL A 220 0.93 7.01 2.06
CA VAL A 220 0.15 6.46 3.16
C VAL A 220 -0.61 5.24 2.66
N ARG A 221 -0.55 4.15 3.42
CA ARG A 221 -1.06 2.83 3.00
C ARG A 221 -1.95 2.25 4.08
N LEU A 222 -3.02 1.58 3.64
CA LEU A 222 -3.92 0.85 4.52
C LEU A 222 -3.67 -0.64 4.39
N GLY A 223 -3.40 -1.29 5.52
CA GLY A 223 -3.21 -2.73 5.63
C GLY A 223 -4.27 -3.37 6.50
N ALA A 224 -4.43 -4.69 6.37
CA ALA A 224 -5.31 -5.48 7.20
C ALA A 224 -4.61 -6.77 7.64
N VAL A 225 -4.71 -7.08 8.93
CA VAL A 225 -4.20 -8.30 9.56
C VAL A 225 -5.37 -9.07 10.14
N ASP A 226 -5.58 -10.32 9.68
CA ASP A 226 -6.47 -11.24 10.37
C ASP A 226 -5.79 -11.70 11.67
N ALA A 227 -6.18 -11.08 12.77
CA ALA A 227 -5.62 -11.33 14.08
C ALA A 227 -6.10 -12.65 14.71
N THR A 228 -6.98 -13.41 14.03
CA THR A 228 -7.32 -14.78 14.42
C THR A 228 -6.33 -15.80 13.86
N VAL A 229 -5.67 -15.46 12.76
CA VAL A 229 -4.64 -16.29 12.11
C VAL A 229 -3.24 -15.84 12.51
N HIS A 230 -2.97 -14.54 12.44
CA HIS A 230 -1.64 -13.97 12.63
C HIS A 230 -1.40 -13.52 14.07
N GLN A 231 -1.22 -14.52 14.95
CA GLN A 231 -1.11 -14.30 16.39
C GLN A 231 0.23 -13.67 16.81
N VAL A 232 1.30 -13.83 16.02
CA VAL A 232 2.64 -13.30 16.40
C VAL A 232 2.63 -11.77 16.35
N VAL A 233 2.22 -11.20 15.21
CA VAL A 233 2.12 -9.74 15.06
C VAL A 233 1.04 -9.16 15.96
N SER A 234 -0.09 -9.85 16.11
CA SER A 234 -1.21 -9.39 16.96
C SER A 234 -0.85 -9.40 18.45
N GLY A 235 -0.15 -10.44 18.89
CA GLY A 235 0.39 -10.54 20.25
C GLY A 235 1.47 -9.48 20.52
N ARG A 236 2.39 -9.26 19.56
CA ARG A 236 3.44 -8.24 19.66
C ARG A 236 2.89 -6.85 19.94
N TYR A 237 1.79 -6.47 19.26
CA TYR A 237 1.17 -5.16 19.42
C TYR A 237 0.00 -5.14 20.40
N GLY A 238 -0.18 -6.22 21.19
CA GLY A 238 -1.13 -6.25 22.30
C GLY A 238 -2.60 -6.11 21.87
N ILE A 239 -2.98 -6.67 20.72
CA ILE A 239 -4.35 -6.61 20.22
C ILE A 239 -5.28 -7.46 21.10
N ARG A 240 -6.27 -6.82 21.73
CA ARG A 240 -7.20 -7.46 22.69
C ARG A 240 -8.67 -7.45 22.27
N GLY A 241 -9.00 -6.72 21.21
CA GLY A 241 -10.36 -6.55 20.72
C GLY A 241 -10.36 -6.20 19.24
N PHE A 242 -11.53 -6.28 18.60
CA PHE A 242 -11.66 -6.08 17.16
C PHE A 242 -12.82 -5.15 16.78
N PRO A 243 -12.67 -4.34 15.72
CA PRO A 243 -11.40 -4.02 15.06
C PRO A 243 -10.55 -3.09 15.93
N THR A 244 -9.23 -3.24 15.85
CA THR A 244 -8.24 -2.29 16.40
C THR A 244 -7.40 -1.76 15.25
N ILE A 245 -7.26 -0.45 15.14
CA ILE A 245 -6.46 0.18 14.09
C ILE A 245 -5.22 0.80 14.75
N LYS A 246 -4.04 0.53 14.20
CA LYS A 246 -2.77 1.12 14.63
C LYS A 246 -2.07 1.84 13.48
N ILE A 247 -1.35 2.89 13.82
CA ILE A 247 -0.55 3.70 12.89
C ILE A 247 0.92 3.35 13.11
N PHE A 248 1.64 3.10 12.02
CA PHE A 248 3.06 2.78 12.01
C PHE A 248 3.82 3.80 11.18
N ARG A 249 4.91 4.32 11.75
CA ARG A 249 5.86 5.24 11.12
C ARG A 249 7.28 4.72 11.36
N LYS A 250 8.18 4.93 10.41
CA LYS A 250 9.54 4.43 10.48
C LYS A 250 10.28 5.03 11.68
N GLY A 251 10.80 4.18 12.55
CA GLY A 251 11.57 4.62 13.72
C GLY A 251 10.75 5.18 14.89
N GLU A 252 9.42 5.11 14.83
CA GLU A 252 8.52 5.53 15.92
C GLU A 252 7.76 4.34 16.51
N GLU A 253 7.32 4.49 17.77
CA GLU A 253 6.44 3.52 18.40
C GLU A 253 5.03 3.56 17.78
N PRO A 254 4.36 2.41 17.57
CA PRO A 254 3.03 2.37 16.99
C PRO A 254 1.97 3.09 17.83
N GLU A 255 1.13 3.89 17.17
CA GLU A 255 0.10 4.72 17.81
C GLU A 255 -1.29 4.10 17.58
N ASP A 256 -2.16 4.14 18.60
CA ASP A 256 -3.57 3.72 18.44
C ASP A 256 -4.40 4.78 17.73
N TYR A 257 -5.15 4.37 16.70
CA TYR A 257 -6.09 5.25 16.01
C TYR A 257 -7.33 5.51 16.88
N GLN A 258 -7.58 6.80 17.20
CA GLN A 258 -8.71 7.25 18.02
C GLN A 258 -9.83 7.94 17.22
N GLY A 259 -9.73 7.99 15.89
CA GLY A 259 -10.71 8.67 15.03
C GLY A 259 -11.98 7.86 14.77
N GLY A 260 -12.92 8.45 14.03
CA GLY A 260 -14.14 7.79 13.57
C GLY A 260 -13.85 6.66 12.57
N ARG A 261 -14.80 5.74 12.39
CA ARG A 261 -14.62 4.56 11.52
C ARG A 261 -15.28 4.70 10.15
N SER A 262 -15.71 5.92 9.79
CA SER A 262 -16.21 6.18 8.45
C SER A 262 -15.04 6.36 7.47
N ARG A 263 -15.29 6.13 6.18
CA ARG A 263 -14.33 6.41 5.11
C ARG A 263 -13.78 7.83 5.18
N GLY A 264 -14.64 8.81 5.50
CA GLY A 264 -14.24 10.22 5.62
C GLY A 264 -13.20 10.44 6.71
N ASP A 265 -13.48 9.94 7.91
CA ASP A 265 -12.58 10.08 9.08
C ASP A 265 -11.22 9.39 8.87
N ILE A 266 -11.23 8.25 8.17
CA ILE A 266 -10.02 7.48 7.86
C ILE A 266 -9.17 8.22 6.83
N ILE A 267 -9.80 8.74 5.76
CA ILE A 267 -9.11 9.53 4.73
C ILE A 267 -8.51 10.78 5.36
N GLU A 268 -9.29 11.53 6.15
CA GLU A 268 -8.83 12.75 6.82
C GLU A 268 -7.60 12.48 7.68
N ARG A 269 -7.65 11.47 8.57
CA ARG A 269 -6.48 11.12 9.39
C ARG A 269 -5.29 10.68 8.54
N ALA A 270 -5.52 9.94 7.47
CA ALA A 270 -4.44 9.49 6.59
C ALA A 270 -3.75 10.68 5.87
N LEU A 271 -4.51 11.71 5.47
CA LEU A 271 -3.95 12.93 4.87
C LEU A 271 -3.20 13.79 5.91
N ASP A 272 -3.67 13.84 7.15
CA ASP A 272 -2.94 14.48 8.24
C ASP A 272 -1.60 13.77 8.48
N LEU A 273 -1.62 12.44 8.56
CA LEU A 273 -0.42 11.62 8.70
C LEU A 273 0.55 11.79 7.54
N TYR A 274 0.03 11.90 6.31
CA TYR A 274 0.85 12.19 5.13
C TYR A 274 1.58 13.53 5.28
N SER A 275 0.86 14.57 5.72
CA SER A 275 1.40 15.91 5.90
C SER A 275 2.40 15.99 7.05
N ASP A 276 2.16 15.23 8.13
CA ASP A 276 3.05 15.14 9.28
C ASP A 276 4.37 14.39 8.96
N ASN A 277 4.31 13.42 8.05
CA ASN A 277 5.47 12.65 7.56
C ASN A 277 6.02 13.17 6.22
N ALA A 278 5.71 14.41 5.87
CA ALA A 278 6.30 15.08 4.73
C ALA A 278 7.83 14.99 4.81
N ALA A 279 8.46 14.58 3.70
CA ALA A 279 9.91 14.63 3.59
C ALA A 279 10.42 16.05 3.85
N PRO A 280 11.66 16.20 4.35
CA PRO A 280 12.29 17.51 4.45
C PRO A 280 12.22 18.23 3.10
N PRO A 281 11.85 19.52 3.08
CA PRO A 281 11.73 20.25 1.83
C PRO A 281 13.11 20.41 1.18
N GLU A 282 13.18 20.23 -0.14
CA GLU A 282 14.38 20.50 -0.91
C GLU A 282 14.31 21.90 -1.50
N LEU A 283 15.36 22.69 -1.29
CA LEU A 283 15.52 24.00 -1.90
C LEU A 283 16.35 23.86 -3.18
N VAL A 284 15.70 23.98 -4.34
CA VAL A 284 16.30 23.63 -5.64
C VAL A 284 16.57 24.87 -6.49
N GLU A 285 17.73 24.92 -7.16
CA GLU A 285 18.05 25.99 -8.11
C GLU A 285 17.31 25.79 -9.45
N ILE A 286 16.78 26.86 -10.04
CA ILE A 286 16.09 26.82 -11.33
C ILE A 286 17.13 26.75 -12.46
N LEU A 287 17.58 25.53 -12.78
CA LEU A 287 18.55 25.31 -13.86
C LEU A 287 17.91 25.00 -15.22
N SER A 288 16.64 24.58 -15.23
CA SER A 288 15.92 24.23 -16.46
C SER A 288 14.42 24.19 -16.25
N GLU A 289 13.67 24.18 -17.35
CA GLU A 289 12.21 24.07 -17.34
C GLU A 289 11.73 22.76 -16.67
N ASP A 290 12.46 21.66 -16.87
CA ASP A 290 12.12 20.36 -16.29
C ASP A 290 12.23 20.35 -14.77
N ILE A 291 13.25 21.01 -14.21
CA ILE A 291 13.42 21.16 -12.76
C ILE A 291 12.26 21.96 -12.17
N MET A 292 11.92 23.10 -12.78
CA MET A 292 10.80 23.91 -12.33
C MET A 292 9.48 23.13 -12.37
N LYS A 293 9.21 22.41 -13.48
CA LYS A 293 8.00 21.59 -13.63
C LYS A 293 7.95 20.50 -12.57
N LYS A 294 9.01 19.69 -12.45
CA LYS A 294 9.07 18.59 -11.48
C LYS A 294 8.83 19.07 -10.04
N THR A 295 9.37 20.23 -9.67
CA THR A 295 9.23 20.79 -8.32
C THR A 295 7.85 21.42 -8.08
N CYS A 296 7.20 21.97 -9.11
CA CYS A 296 5.97 22.77 -8.96
C CYS A 296 4.67 22.09 -9.42
N GLU A 297 4.73 21.03 -10.20
CA GLU A 297 3.54 20.40 -10.80
C GLU A 297 2.60 19.82 -9.74
N ASP A 298 3.17 19.17 -8.73
CA ASP A 298 2.42 18.50 -7.67
C ASP A 298 2.03 19.43 -6.51
N SER A 299 2.72 20.56 -6.37
CA SER A 299 2.50 21.50 -5.27
C SER A 299 1.34 22.45 -5.54
N GLN A 300 0.62 22.83 -4.49
CA GLN A 300 -0.41 23.87 -4.60
C GLN A 300 0.20 25.24 -4.88
N LEU A 301 1.35 25.52 -4.26
CA LEU A 301 2.13 26.74 -4.44
C LEU A 301 3.59 26.36 -4.64
N CYS A 302 4.27 27.16 -5.44
CA CYS A 302 5.72 27.15 -5.57
C CYS A 302 6.28 28.48 -5.11
N ILE A 303 7.18 28.44 -4.14
CA ILE A 303 7.87 29.62 -3.60
C ILE A 303 9.17 29.76 -4.36
N ILE A 304 9.34 30.88 -5.04
CA ILE A 304 10.50 31.20 -5.86
C ILE A 304 11.18 32.42 -5.28
N ALA A 305 12.46 32.31 -4.92
CA ALA A 305 13.29 33.46 -4.61
C ALA A 305 14.19 33.81 -5.79
N VAL A 306 14.38 35.10 -6.03
CA VAL A 306 15.40 35.63 -6.93
C VAL A 306 16.43 36.31 -6.06
N LEU A 307 17.62 35.70 -5.95
CA LEU A 307 18.68 36.14 -5.07
C LEU A 307 19.64 37.08 -5.81
N PRO A 308 20.32 38.01 -5.11
CA PRO A 308 21.32 38.86 -5.74
C PRO A 308 22.41 38.05 -6.46
N HIS A 309 23.06 38.70 -7.43
CA HIS A 309 24.16 38.11 -8.16
C HIS A 309 25.29 37.71 -7.20
N ILE A 310 26.03 36.65 -7.52
CA ILE A 310 27.04 36.10 -6.62
C ILE A 310 28.15 37.13 -6.31
N LEU A 311 28.46 38.01 -7.26
CA LEU A 311 29.46 39.08 -7.09
C LEU A 311 29.05 40.14 -6.05
N ASP A 312 27.75 40.32 -5.80
CA ASP A 312 27.26 41.32 -4.85
C ASP A 312 27.29 40.82 -3.40
N THR A 313 27.13 39.52 -3.22
CA THR A 313 26.87 38.91 -1.89
C THR A 313 27.95 37.93 -1.45
N GLY A 314 28.73 37.39 -2.40
CA GLY A 314 29.57 36.23 -2.19
C GLY A 314 28.76 34.98 -1.82
N ALA A 315 29.46 33.86 -1.72
CA ALA A 315 28.92 32.57 -1.32
C ALA A 315 28.31 32.62 0.09
N SER A 316 28.93 33.37 1.01
CA SER A 316 28.40 33.53 2.37
C SER A 316 27.03 34.20 2.37
N GLY A 317 26.88 35.33 1.68
CA GLY A 317 25.61 36.06 1.65
C GLY A 317 24.51 35.28 0.93
N ARG A 318 24.85 34.55 -0.16
CA ARG A 318 23.92 33.63 -0.81
C ARG A 318 23.44 32.52 0.14
N ASN A 319 24.37 31.86 0.84
CA ASN A 319 24.02 30.80 1.78
C ASN A 319 23.16 31.32 2.93
N ASP A 320 23.38 32.54 3.43
CA ASP A 320 22.51 33.14 4.44
C ASP A 320 21.05 33.29 3.96
N TYR A 321 20.84 33.68 2.70
CA TYR A 321 19.49 33.73 2.11
C TYR A 321 18.87 32.34 1.96
N LEU A 322 19.65 31.37 1.49
CA LEU A 322 19.19 29.98 1.35
C LEU A 322 18.81 29.38 2.72
N ASP A 323 19.57 29.67 3.77
CA ASP A 323 19.28 29.25 5.14
C ASP A 323 17.97 29.84 5.67
N VAL A 324 17.72 31.13 5.40
CA VAL A 324 16.44 31.77 5.76
C VAL A 324 15.27 31.12 5.02
N MET A 325 15.44 30.79 3.74
CA MET A 325 14.44 30.07 2.97
C MET A 325 14.20 28.68 3.54
N MET A 326 15.26 27.93 3.83
CA MET A 326 15.18 26.56 4.34
C MET A 326 14.49 26.50 5.70
N LYS A 327 14.76 27.44 6.62
CA LYS A 327 14.04 27.55 7.90
C LYS A 327 12.53 27.74 7.72
N ASN A 328 12.14 28.58 6.75
CA ASN A 328 10.73 28.76 6.42
C ASN A 328 10.15 27.54 5.72
N ALA A 329 10.90 26.89 4.83
CA ALA A 329 10.48 25.66 4.17
C ALA A 329 10.15 24.59 5.20
N GLU A 330 11.03 24.36 6.17
CA GLU A 330 10.81 23.36 7.23
C GLU A 330 9.57 23.69 8.08
N LYS A 331 9.37 24.97 8.41
CA LYS A 331 8.19 25.44 9.15
C LYS A 331 6.88 25.18 8.41
N TYR A 332 6.90 25.25 7.08
CA TYR A 332 5.74 25.04 6.22
C TYR A 332 5.73 23.66 5.52
N LYS A 333 6.55 22.70 5.94
CA LYS A 333 6.67 21.39 5.28
C LYS A 333 5.34 20.66 5.08
N LYS A 334 4.43 20.77 6.05
CA LYS A 334 3.08 20.17 5.98
C LYS A 334 2.22 20.71 4.83
N LYS A 335 2.60 21.84 4.23
CA LYS A 335 1.91 22.43 3.07
C LYS A 335 2.39 21.86 1.74
N MET A 336 3.48 21.08 1.72
CA MET A 336 4.02 20.44 0.51
C MET A 336 4.22 21.44 -0.65
N TRP A 337 4.63 22.66 -0.32
CA TRP A 337 4.96 23.68 -1.33
C TRP A 337 6.32 23.37 -1.96
N GLY A 338 6.47 23.66 -3.24
CA GLY A 338 7.75 23.58 -3.92
C GLY A 338 8.60 24.79 -3.55
N TRP A 339 9.89 24.60 -3.38
CA TRP A 339 10.85 25.65 -3.01
C TRP A 339 11.95 25.74 -4.04
N LEU A 340 12.04 26.91 -4.66
CA LEU A 340 12.96 27.18 -5.75
C LEU A 340 13.69 28.49 -5.52
N TRP A 341 14.88 28.59 -6.06
CA TRP A 341 15.61 29.85 -6.15
C TRP A 341 16.33 29.99 -7.48
N THR A 342 16.64 31.22 -7.86
CA THR A 342 17.47 31.54 -9.02
C THR A 342 18.32 32.76 -8.71
N GLU A 343 19.48 32.86 -9.34
CA GLU A 343 20.25 34.10 -9.35
C GLU A 343 19.53 35.17 -10.19
N ALA A 344 19.63 36.42 -9.75
CA ALA A 344 19.16 37.59 -10.48
C ALA A 344 19.81 37.68 -11.87
N GLY A 345 18.99 37.82 -12.90
CA GLY A 345 19.44 37.87 -14.29
C GLY A 345 19.59 36.51 -14.96
N ALA A 346 19.60 35.40 -14.20
CA ALA A 346 19.68 34.06 -14.79
C ALA A 346 18.37 33.64 -15.47
N GLN A 347 17.22 34.13 -15.01
CA GLN A 347 15.89 33.78 -15.53
C GLN A 347 15.08 35.03 -15.86
N MET A 348 15.61 35.87 -16.75
CA MET A 348 15.06 37.20 -17.07
C MET A 348 13.58 37.19 -17.48
N GLU A 349 13.13 36.22 -18.28
CA GLU A 349 11.73 36.12 -18.71
C GLU A 349 10.78 35.83 -17.53
N LEU A 350 11.22 35.00 -16.58
CA LEU A 350 10.49 34.70 -15.35
C LEU A 350 10.41 35.95 -14.47
N GLU A 351 11.54 36.63 -14.28
CA GLU A 351 11.62 37.86 -13.49
C GLU A 351 10.71 38.96 -14.06
N ALA A 352 10.80 39.20 -15.38
CA ALA A 352 9.95 40.16 -16.07
C ALA A 352 8.46 39.82 -15.94
N SER A 353 8.09 38.54 -16.07
CA SER A 353 6.71 38.09 -15.96
C SER A 353 6.14 38.20 -14.55
N LEU A 354 6.99 38.09 -13.53
CA LEU A 354 6.65 38.31 -12.12
C LEU A 354 6.72 39.79 -11.73
N GLY A 355 7.25 40.67 -12.59
CA GLY A 355 7.50 42.08 -12.27
C GLY A 355 8.61 42.27 -11.23
N ILE A 356 9.56 41.34 -11.18
CA ILE A 356 10.75 41.36 -10.33
C ILE A 356 11.90 42.04 -11.10
N GLY A 357 12.80 42.73 -10.38
CA GLY A 357 13.95 43.46 -10.93
C GLY A 357 13.85 44.98 -10.75
N GLY A 358 12.63 45.54 -10.72
CA GLY A 358 12.44 46.99 -10.52
C GLY A 358 12.65 47.48 -9.08
N PHE A 359 12.48 46.61 -8.09
CA PHE A 359 12.59 46.93 -6.66
C PHE A 359 13.90 46.43 -6.01
N GLY A 360 14.79 45.83 -6.81
CA GLY A 360 16.03 45.20 -6.35
C GLY A 360 15.86 43.76 -5.85
N TYR A 361 16.98 43.18 -5.45
CA TYR A 361 17.11 41.79 -4.96
C TYR A 361 17.60 41.80 -3.50
N PRO A 362 17.27 40.78 -2.68
CA PRO A 362 16.48 39.59 -3.02
C PRO A 362 14.98 39.88 -3.17
N ALA A 363 14.33 39.11 -4.05
CA ALA A 363 12.88 39.14 -4.26
C ALA A 363 12.26 37.75 -4.09
N MET A 364 10.97 37.66 -3.78
CA MET A 364 10.27 36.38 -3.65
C MET A 364 8.85 36.46 -4.22
N ALA A 365 8.47 35.40 -4.92
CA ALA A 365 7.11 35.18 -5.41
C ALA A 365 6.59 33.82 -4.97
N ALA A 366 5.30 33.75 -4.62
CA ALA A 366 4.58 32.50 -4.51
C ALA A 366 3.68 32.34 -5.73
N ILE A 367 3.90 31.30 -6.52
CA ILE A 367 3.19 31.04 -7.78
C ILE A 367 2.25 29.84 -7.65
N ASN A 368 1.12 29.90 -8.34
CA ASN A 368 0.24 28.77 -8.59
C ASN A 368 0.23 28.51 -10.10
N THR A 369 0.96 27.48 -10.53
CA THR A 369 1.15 27.10 -11.94
C THR A 369 -0.17 26.69 -12.61
N ARG A 370 -1.09 26.09 -11.87
CA ARG A 370 -2.41 25.68 -12.41
C ARG A 370 -3.35 26.84 -12.66
N LYS A 371 -3.34 27.85 -11.79
CA LYS A 371 -4.22 29.02 -11.87
C LYS A 371 -3.57 30.21 -12.59
N MET A 372 -2.30 30.11 -12.97
CA MET A 372 -1.51 31.19 -13.56
C MET A 372 -1.59 32.49 -12.75
N LYS A 373 -1.47 32.35 -11.41
CA LYS A 373 -1.49 33.46 -10.46
C LYS A 373 -0.23 33.45 -9.60
N PHE A 374 0.19 34.63 -9.18
CA PHE A 374 1.29 34.77 -8.23
C PHE A 374 1.01 35.88 -7.21
N ALA A 375 1.72 35.82 -6.10
CA ALA A 375 1.79 36.88 -5.10
C ALA A 375 3.26 37.21 -4.85
N LEU A 376 3.57 38.49 -4.68
CA LEU A 376 4.93 38.95 -4.38
C LEU A 376 5.08 39.22 -2.88
N LEU A 377 6.23 38.84 -2.34
CA LEU A 377 6.65 39.29 -1.02
C LEU A 377 6.84 40.81 -1.04
N ARG A 378 6.05 41.54 -0.24
CA ARG A 378 6.19 43.00 -0.08
C ARG A 378 6.96 43.41 1.17
N GLY A 379 7.18 42.47 2.09
CA GLY A 379 7.95 42.69 3.31
C GLY A 379 9.45 42.46 3.09
N SER A 380 10.21 42.52 4.18
CA SER A 380 11.64 42.19 4.17
C SER A 380 11.87 40.72 3.80
N PHE A 381 12.95 40.44 3.07
CA PHE A 381 13.48 39.09 2.89
C PHE A 381 14.22 38.64 4.17
N SER A 382 13.45 38.28 5.18
CA SER A 382 13.92 37.81 6.48
C SER A 382 13.05 36.64 6.94
N GLU A 383 13.49 35.89 7.96
CA GLU A 383 12.69 34.79 8.49
C GLU A 383 11.28 35.24 8.88
N LYS A 384 11.17 36.38 9.56
CA LYS A 384 9.89 36.96 9.98
C LYS A 384 9.05 37.43 8.78
N GLY A 385 9.65 38.17 7.85
CA GLY A 385 8.93 38.74 6.71
C GLY A 385 8.39 37.67 5.75
N ILE A 386 9.21 36.65 5.48
CA ILE A 386 8.80 35.49 4.68
C ILE A 386 7.70 34.71 5.41
N ASN A 387 7.87 34.43 6.70
CA ASN A 387 6.84 33.75 7.47
C ASN A 387 5.50 34.50 7.50
N GLU A 388 5.50 35.83 7.64
CA GLU A 388 4.27 36.63 7.59
C GLU A 388 3.57 36.50 6.24
N PHE A 389 4.32 36.63 5.14
CA PHE A 389 3.82 36.47 3.78
C PHE A 389 3.24 35.07 3.53
N LEU A 390 3.98 34.02 3.87
CA LEU A 390 3.55 32.64 3.70
C LEU A 390 2.33 32.29 4.56
N ARG A 391 2.24 32.84 5.78
CA ARG A 391 1.07 32.68 6.63
C ARG A 391 -0.18 33.27 5.98
N GLU A 392 -0.10 34.45 5.39
CA GLU A 392 -1.23 35.06 4.69
C GLU A 392 -1.72 34.20 3.53
N LEU A 393 -0.78 33.71 2.71
CA LEU A 393 -1.10 32.81 1.60
C LEU A 393 -1.76 31.51 2.07
N SER A 394 -1.31 30.97 3.20
CA SER A 394 -1.84 29.73 3.76
C SER A 394 -3.32 29.81 4.16
N VAL A 395 -3.82 31.03 4.44
CA VAL A 395 -5.23 31.30 4.77
C VAL A 395 -5.98 32.00 3.63
N GLY A 396 -5.39 32.05 2.42
CA GLY A 396 -6.00 32.65 1.24
C GLY A 396 -6.11 34.18 1.27
N ARG A 397 -5.27 34.84 2.07
CA ARG A 397 -5.13 36.30 2.12
C ARG A 397 -3.93 36.74 1.29
N GLY A 398 -3.97 37.97 0.80
CA GLY A 398 -2.89 38.56 0.00
C GLY A 398 -3.36 38.97 -1.40
N SER A 399 -2.70 39.98 -1.94
CA SER A 399 -2.97 40.44 -3.31
C SER A 399 -2.29 39.49 -4.30
N THR A 400 -3.05 39.00 -5.28
CA THR A 400 -2.54 38.14 -6.35
C THR A 400 -2.59 38.87 -7.69
N ALA A 401 -1.54 38.70 -8.49
CA ALA A 401 -1.48 39.09 -9.88
C ALA A 401 -1.55 37.86 -10.79
N THR A 402 -1.78 38.09 -12.09
CA THR A 402 -1.72 37.06 -13.14
C THR A 402 -0.45 37.24 -13.95
N PHE A 403 0.12 36.14 -14.45
CA PHE A 403 1.26 36.22 -15.37
C PHE A 403 0.90 37.04 -16.63
N GLY A 404 1.83 37.87 -17.09
CA GLY A 404 1.72 38.55 -18.37
C GLY A 404 1.58 37.53 -19.51
N GLY A 405 0.61 37.72 -20.41
CA GLY A 405 0.43 36.85 -21.57
C GLY A 405 -0.25 35.49 -21.31
N GLY A 406 -0.71 35.20 -20.09
CA GLY A 406 -1.58 34.04 -19.80
C GLY A 406 -0.91 32.66 -19.90
N SER A 407 0.41 32.59 -20.03
CA SER A 407 1.20 31.36 -20.08
C SER A 407 2.42 31.45 -19.17
N MET A 408 3.03 30.30 -18.85
CA MET A 408 4.26 30.28 -18.06
C MET A 408 5.41 30.86 -18.89
N PRO A 409 6.27 31.72 -18.31
CA PRO A 409 7.44 32.23 -18.99
C PRO A 409 8.42 31.11 -19.33
N LYS A 410 9.24 31.32 -20.36
CA LYS A 410 10.29 30.37 -20.72
C LYS A 410 11.35 30.36 -19.61
N ILE A 411 11.82 29.16 -19.28
CA ILE A 411 12.95 28.96 -18.37
C ILE A 411 14.17 28.61 -19.21
N HIS A 412 15.25 29.34 -19.01
CA HIS A 412 16.52 29.11 -19.68
C HIS A 412 17.31 28.01 -18.98
N THR A 413 18.11 27.28 -19.75
CA THR A 413 19.10 26.38 -19.17
C THR A 413 20.29 27.19 -18.70
N VAL A 414 20.65 27.06 -17.42
CA VAL A 414 21.77 27.76 -16.80
C VAL A 414 22.69 26.77 -16.09
N GLU A 415 23.95 27.13 -15.95
CA GLU A 415 24.91 26.32 -15.19
C GLU A 415 24.61 26.40 -13.70
N ALA A 416 24.79 25.28 -13.00
CA ALA A 416 24.58 25.22 -11.56
C ALA A 416 25.64 26.05 -10.83
N TRP A 417 25.24 26.74 -9.77
CA TRP A 417 26.20 27.41 -8.92
C TRP A 417 27.18 26.41 -8.29
N ASP A 418 28.48 26.69 -8.41
CA ASP A 418 29.55 25.80 -7.96
C ASP A 418 29.81 25.84 -6.44
N GLY A 419 29.04 26.66 -5.72
CA GLY A 419 29.14 26.85 -4.27
C GLY A 419 30.24 27.84 -3.84
N LYS A 420 30.89 28.54 -4.77
CA LYS A 420 31.99 29.47 -4.49
C LYS A 420 31.63 30.92 -4.79
N ASP A 421 32.51 31.82 -4.37
CA ASP A 421 32.43 33.23 -4.73
C ASP A 421 32.59 33.40 -6.24
N GLY A 422 31.88 34.38 -6.81
CA GLY A 422 32.07 34.74 -8.21
C GLY A 422 33.46 35.33 -8.44
N GLN A 423 34.03 35.03 -9.60
CA GLN A 423 35.23 35.69 -10.08
C GLN A 423 34.81 36.78 -11.06
N LEU A 424 35.36 37.99 -10.90
CA LEU A 424 35.21 39.00 -11.95
C LEU A 424 35.87 38.46 -13.22
N PRO A 425 35.28 38.71 -14.41
CA PRO A 425 35.99 38.46 -15.65
C PRO A 425 37.36 39.12 -15.58
N GLU A 426 38.42 38.43 -16.01
CA GLU A 426 39.69 39.11 -16.24
C GLU A 426 39.41 40.23 -17.25
N GLU A 427 39.70 41.48 -16.87
CA GLU A 427 39.67 42.57 -17.83
C GLU A 427 40.71 42.23 -18.88
N GLU A 428 40.27 41.85 -20.08
CA GLU A 428 41.15 41.88 -21.24
C GLU A 428 41.58 43.34 -21.36
N ASP A 429 42.85 43.61 -21.05
CA ASP A 429 43.47 44.91 -21.34
C ASP A 429 43.33 45.13 -22.84
N TYR A 430 42.23 45.78 -23.24
CA TYR A 430 42.05 46.25 -24.59
C TYR A 430 43.19 47.23 -24.84
N ASP A 431 44.18 46.79 -25.60
CA ASP A 431 45.28 47.64 -26.01
C ASP A 431 44.73 48.75 -26.92
N LEU A 432 44.44 49.89 -26.29
CA LEU A 432 43.95 51.09 -26.97
C LEU A 432 44.97 51.68 -27.95
N SER A 433 46.18 51.10 -28.07
CA SER A 433 47.14 51.51 -29.10
C SER A 433 46.81 51.04 -30.52
N ASP A 434 45.87 50.09 -30.68
CA ASP A 434 45.33 49.65 -31.98
C ASP A 434 44.08 50.43 -32.43
N VAL A 435 43.61 51.39 -31.61
CA VAL A 435 42.54 52.31 -32.00
C VAL A 435 43.16 53.50 -32.73
N ASP A 436 43.34 53.37 -34.04
CA ASP A 436 43.60 54.50 -34.92
C ASP A 436 42.41 55.48 -34.85
N LEU A 437 42.55 56.51 -34.03
CA LEU A 437 41.73 57.71 -34.13
C LEU A 437 42.17 58.41 -35.42
N ASP A 438 41.47 58.12 -36.52
CA ASP A 438 41.60 58.91 -37.75
C ASP A 438 41.31 60.39 -37.40
N ASP A 439 42.38 61.17 -37.27
CA ASP A 439 42.41 62.63 -37.09
C ASP A 439 41.93 63.33 -38.40
N ASP A 440 40.74 63.00 -38.88
CA ASP A 440 40.08 63.69 -40.02
C ASP A 440 39.27 64.92 -39.56
N LEU A 441 39.82 65.67 -38.60
CA LEU A 441 39.30 66.97 -38.16
C LEU A 441 40.31 68.09 -38.41
N GLU A 442 40.89 68.17 -39.61
CA GLU A 442 41.53 69.40 -40.06
C GLU A 442 41.60 69.47 -41.60
N LYS A 443 40.47 69.83 -42.21
CA LYS A 443 40.37 70.70 -43.40
C LYS A 443 38.91 70.78 -43.85
N ASP A 444 38.29 71.89 -43.52
CA ASP A 444 37.57 72.74 -44.49
C ASP A 444 36.98 73.94 -43.74
N GLU A 445 37.85 74.87 -43.33
CA GLU A 445 37.49 76.29 -43.42
C GLU A 445 37.80 76.75 -44.85
N LEU A 446 36.76 77.04 -45.63
CA LEU A 446 36.61 78.25 -46.45
C LEU A 446 35.22 78.34 -47.10
#